data_AF-A0A227J1A6-F1
#
_entry.id   AF-A0A227J1A6-F1
#
_cell.length_a   1.000
_cell.length_b   1.000
_cell.length_c   1.000
_cell.angle_alpha   90.00
_cell.angle_beta   90.00
_cell.angle_gamma   90.00
#
_symmetry.space_group_name_H-M   'P 1'
#
loop_
_entity.id
_entity.type
_entity.pdbx_description
1 polymer ?
#
loop_
_entity_poly.entity_id
_entity_poly.type
_entity_poly.pdbx_seq_one_letter_code
_entity_poly.pdbx_strand_id
1 'polypeptide(L)'
;PVGSNGVYLPDTELFAGQHVFKANDAVVETLKEKGALLHHHAYEHSYPHCWRHKTPIIFRATPQWFVSMDQAGLRAKALESIKGVQWMPEWGQSRIEG
;
A
#
# COMPACT_ATOMS: atom_id res chain seq x y z
N PRO A 1 14.94 -0.15 -6.39
CA PRO A 1 13.89 0.23 -7.38
C PRO A 1 13.20 -1.03 -7.91
N VAL A 2 11.87 -1.05 -8.04
CA VAL A 2 11.09 -2.28 -8.31
C VAL A 2 10.27 -2.14 -9.59
N GLY A 3 10.42 -3.10 -10.50
CA GLY A 3 9.70 -3.21 -11.77
C GLY A 3 8.20 -3.51 -11.59
N SER A 4 7.43 -3.42 -12.68
CA SER A 4 5.97 -3.64 -12.66
C SER A 4 5.56 -5.07 -12.31
N ASN A 5 6.49 -6.00 -12.46
CA ASN A 5 6.37 -7.41 -12.09
C ASN A 5 6.81 -7.71 -10.64
N GLY A 6 7.05 -6.69 -9.81
CA GLY A 6 7.48 -6.89 -8.41
C GLY A 6 8.92 -7.37 -8.26
N VAL A 7 9.76 -7.23 -9.29
CA VAL A 7 11.17 -7.66 -9.30
C VAL A 7 12.09 -6.44 -9.20
N TYR A 8 13.15 -6.54 -8.40
CA TYR A 8 14.19 -5.50 -8.34
C TYR A 8 14.88 -5.32 -9.69
N LEU A 9 15.10 -4.05 -10.08
CA LEU A 9 15.71 -3.70 -11.35
C LEU A 9 17.20 -4.12 -11.41
N PRO A 10 17.79 -4.26 -12.61
CA PRO A 10 19.18 -4.71 -12.79
C PRO A 10 20.24 -3.84 -12.11
N ASP A 11 19.95 -2.57 -11.89
CA ASP A 11 20.82 -1.61 -11.20
C ASP A 11 20.79 -1.76 -9.67
N THR A 12 19.99 -2.69 -9.13
CA THR A 12 19.90 -2.96 -7.69
C THR A 12 20.94 -4.02 -7.29
N GLU A 13 22.20 -3.60 -7.13
CA GLU A 13 23.40 -4.43 -6.90
C GLU A 13 23.18 -5.78 -6.19
N LEU A 14 22.64 -5.76 -4.97
CA LEU A 14 22.57 -6.95 -4.12
C LEU A 14 21.35 -7.85 -4.38
N PHE A 15 20.28 -7.30 -4.96
CA PHE A 15 18.96 -7.95 -5.00
C PHE A 15 18.33 -7.95 -6.40
N ALA A 16 19.06 -7.48 -7.41
CA ALA A 16 18.60 -7.45 -8.80
C ALA A 16 18.04 -8.80 -9.24
N GLY A 17 16.91 -8.78 -9.95
CA GLY A 17 16.25 -9.99 -10.44
C GLY A 17 15.44 -10.77 -9.39
N GLN A 18 15.51 -10.39 -8.11
CA GLN A 18 14.69 -11.02 -7.07
C GLN A 18 13.31 -10.37 -6.97
N HIS A 19 12.27 -11.18 -6.79
CA HIS A 19 10.94 -10.68 -6.43
C HIS A 19 10.98 -10.11 -5.00
N VAL A 20 10.34 -8.96 -4.77
CA VAL A 20 10.43 -8.19 -3.51
C VAL A 20 10.24 -9.02 -2.25
N PHE A 21 9.24 -9.91 -2.22
CA PHE A 21 9.00 -10.75 -1.05
C PHE A 21 10.08 -11.82 -0.82
N LYS A 22 10.70 -12.34 -1.88
CA LYS A 22 11.79 -13.32 -1.77
C LYS A 22 13.10 -12.67 -1.33
N ALA A 23 13.27 -11.38 -1.65
CA ALA A 23 14.47 -10.64 -1.29
C ALA A 23 14.55 -10.31 0.22
N ASN A 24 13.44 -10.35 0.96
CA ASN A 24 13.41 -9.99 2.37
C ASN A 24 14.43 -10.81 3.20
N ASP A 25 14.48 -12.12 3.00
CA ASP A 25 15.41 -12.99 3.74
C ASP A 25 16.88 -12.67 3.37
N ALA A 26 17.16 -12.43 2.09
CA ALA A 26 18.49 -12.03 1.63
C ALA A 26 18.92 -10.66 2.18
N VAL A 27 17.99 -9.73 2.34
CA VAL A 27 18.22 -8.42 2.97
C VAL A 27 18.61 -8.61 4.44
N VAL A 28 17.88 -9.45 5.18
CA VAL A 28 18.17 -9.72 6.60
C VAL A 28 19.57 -10.33 6.77
N GLU A 29 19.92 -11.34 5.96
CA GLU A 29 21.26 -11.95 6.02
C GLU A 29 22.36 -10.95 5.66
N THR A 30 22.16 -10.12 4.63
CA THR A 30 23.13 -9.07 4.27
C THR A 30 23.36 -8.08 5.41
N LEU A 31 22.29 -7.67 6.11
CA LEU A 31 22.40 -6.76 7.25
C LEU A 31 23.15 -7.42 8.42
N LYS A 32 22.94 -8.72 8.64
CA LYS A 32 23.65 -9.50 9.66
C LYS A 32 25.14 -9.61 9.35
N GLU A 33 25.51 -9.97 8.12
CA GLU A 33 26.91 -10.07 7.67
C GLU A 33 27.66 -8.73 7.81
N LYS A 34 26.98 -7.62 7.53
CA LYS A 34 27.55 -6.27 7.66
C LYS A 34 27.54 -5.73 9.09
N GLY A 35 27.05 -6.48 10.08
CA GLY A 35 26.93 -6.03 11.47
C GLY A 35 25.94 -4.87 11.66
N ALA A 36 25.02 -4.68 10.71
CA ALA A 36 24.02 -3.61 10.71
C ALA A 36 22.64 -4.04 11.24
N LEU A 37 22.47 -5.34 11.53
CA LEU A 37 21.22 -5.89 12.09
C LEU A 37 21.22 -5.81 13.62
N LEU A 38 20.32 -5.02 14.19
CA LEU A 38 20.16 -4.89 15.65
C LEU A 38 19.21 -5.95 16.24
N HIS A 39 18.08 -6.19 15.56
CA HIS A 39 17.05 -7.10 16.02
C HIS A 39 16.23 -7.62 14.83
N HIS A 40 15.78 -8.88 14.91
CA HIS A 40 14.92 -9.50 13.91
C HIS A 40 13.86 -10.36 14.61
N HIS A 41 12.59 -10.12 14.28
CA HIS A 41 11.44 -10.84 14.82
C HIS A 41 10.31 -10.88 13.78
N ALA A 42 9.67 -12.03 13.62
CA ALA A 42 8.50 -12.17 12.79
C ALA A 42 7.25 -11.66 13.54
N TYR A 43 6.60 -10.64 12.98
CA TYR A 43 5.47 -9.97 13.61
C TYR A 43 4.18 -10.16 12.80
N GLU A 44 3.11 -10.59 13.47
CA GLU A 44 1.80 -10.75 12.86
C GLU A 44 1.00 -9.45 12.96
N HIS A 45 0.54 -8.95 11.82
CA HIS A 45 -0.23 -7.71 11.76
C HIS A 45 -1.15 -7.67 10.53
N SER A 46 -2.03 -6.67 10.48
CA SER A 46 -2.85 -6.40 9.30
C SER A 46 -1.97 -5.93 8.14
N TYR A 47 -2.05 -6.63 7.01
CA TYR A 47 -1.32 -6.28 5.79
C TYR A 47 -2.30 -6.14 4.61
N PRO A 48 -2.16 -5.12 3.75
CA PRO A 48 -3.08 -4.90 2.65
C PRO A 48 -2.96 -5.97 1.55
N HIS A 49 -4.11 -6.47 1.11
CA HIS A 49 -4.21 -7.46 0.04
C HIS A 49 -5.10 -6.95 -1.09
N CYS A 50 -4.80 -7.37 -2.32
CA CYS A 50 -5.63 -7.08 -3.48
C CYS A 50 -7.04 -7.62 -3.23
N TRP A 51 -8.06 -6.75 -3.26
CA TRP A 51 -9.44 -7.15 -2.95
C TRP A 51 -9.99 -8.24 -3.90
N ARG A 52 -9.46 -8.31 -5.13
CA ARG A 52 -9.83 -9.32 -6.14
C ARG A 52 -9.02 -10.61 -6.00
N HIS A 53 -7.69 -10.53 -6.12
CA HIS A 53 -6.81 -11.71 -6.19
C HIS A 53 -6.35 -12.23 -4.83
N LYS A 54 -6.63 -11.49 -3.75
CA LYS A 54 -6.23 -11.81 -2.37
C LYS A 54 -4.71 -11.97 -2.19
N THR A 55 -3.91 -11.41 -3.08
CA THR A 55 -2.46 -11.39 -2.98
C THR A 55 -1.97 -10.13 -2.25
N PRO A 56 -0.84 -10.18 -1.51
CA PRO A 56 -0.28 -9.01 -0.85
C PRO A 56 0.06 -7.90 -1.85
N ILE A 57 -0.20 -6.64 -1.49
CA ILE A 57 0.19 -5.48 -2.32
C ILE A 57 1.42 -4.76 -1.74
N ILE A 58 2.08 -3.97 -2.59
CA ILE A 58 3.16 -3.07 -2.20
C ILE A 58 2.86 -1.66 -2.69
N PHE A 59 3.40 -0.66 -2.01
CA PHE A 59 3.35 0.72 -2.49
C PHE A 59 4.53 0.98 -3.42
N ARG A 60 4.22 1.55 -4.58
CA ARG A 60 5.23 1.99 -5.54
C ARG A 60 4.78 3.27 -6.21
N ALA A 61 5.68 4.24 -6.33
CA ALA A 61 5.44 5.43 -7.10
C ALA A 61 5.34 5.08 -8.60
N THR A 62 4.19 5.37 -9.19
CA THR A 62 3.94 5.25 -10.64
C THR A 62 3.23 6.51 -11.11
N PRO A 63 3.47 7.00 -12.33
CA PRO A 63 2.68 8.07 -12.89
C PRO A 63 1.21 7.63 -12.96
N GLN A 64 0.32 8.45 -12.40
CA GLN A 64 -1.12 8.20 -12.36
C GLN A 64 -1.88 9.51 -12.51
N TRP A 65 -3.12 9.41 -12.95
CA TRP A 65 -4.04 10.53 -13.01
C TRP A 65 -4.79 10.64 -11.68
N PHE A 66 -4.91 11.86 -11.17
CA PHE A 66 -5.62 12.15 -9.93
C PHE A 66 -6.66 13.23 -10.20
N VAL A 67 -7.83 13.09 -9.56
CA VAL A 67 -8.84 14.14 -9.49
C VAL A 67 -8.73 14.81 -8.13
N SER A 68 -8.50 16.13 -8.11
CA SER A 68 -8.49 16.88 -6.86
C SER A 68 -9.90 16.96 -6.29
N MET A 69 -10.11 16.31 -5.14
CA MET A 69 -11.40 16.35 -4.45
C MET A 69 -11.69 17.71 -3.80
N ASP A 70 -10.66 18.54 -3.61
CA ASP A 70 -10.78 19.78 -2.84
C ASP A 70 -10.81 21.03 -3.73
N GLN A 71 -10.08 21.05 -4.85
CA GLN A 71 -9.90 22.25 -5.70
C GLN A 71 -11.23 22.84 -6.23
N ALA A 72 -12.20 22.01 -6.58
CA ALA A 72 -13.53 22.43 -7.04
C ALA A 72 -14.64 22.20 -6.00
N GLY A 73 -14.25 21.98 -4.73
CA GLY A 73 -15.17 21.71 -3.62
C GLY A 73 -15.93 20.38 -3.76
N LEU A 74 -15.40 19.39 -4.49
CA LEU A 74 -16.09 18.12 -4.74
C LEU A 74 -16.34 17.36 -3.44
N ARG A 75 -15.38 17.33 -2.52
CA ARG A 75 -15.50 16.70 -1.21
C ARG A 75 -16.64 17.33 -0.40
N ALA A 76 -16.65 18.66 -0.28
CA ALA A 76 -17.68 19.38 0.47
C ALA A 76 -19.09 19.14 -0.11
N LYS A 77 -19.22 19.19 -1.44
CA LYS A 77 -20.49 18.88 -2.13
C LYS A 77 -20.94 17.43 -1.90
N ALA A 78 -20.01 16.48 -1.94
CA ALA A 78 -20.31 15.07 -1.69
C ALA A 78 -20.79 14.84 -0.24
N LEU A 79 -20.10 15.43 0.74
CA LEU A 79 -20.49 15.35 2.16
C LEU A 79 -21.87 15.99 2.42
N GLU A 80 -22.16 17.13 1.81
CA GLU A 80 -23.50 17.73 1.93
C GLU A 80 -24.58 16.84 1.30
N SER A 81 -24.29 16.23 0.15
CA SER A 81 -25.24 15.35 -0.53
C SER A 81 -25.56 14.08 0.28
N ILE A 82 -24.61 13.56 1.07
CA ILE A 82 -24.81 12.37 1.92
C ILE A 82 -25.96 12.59 2.93
N LYS A 83 -26.11 13.81 3.47
CA LYS A 83 -27.15 14.15 4.45
C LYS A 83 -28.57 14.04 3.89
N GLY A 84 -28.72 14.19 2.57
CA GLY A 84 -30.01 14.07 1.88
C GLY A 84 -30.39 12.63 1.52
N VAL A 85 -29.53 11.64 1.80
CA VAL A 85 -29.77 10.23 1.49
C VAL A 85 -30.45 9.54 2.68
N GLN A 86 -31.46 8.72 2.41
CA GLN A 86 -32.03 7.82 3.41
C GLN A 86 -31.13 6.58 3.57
N TRP A 87 -30.62 6.36 4.78
CA TRP A 87 -29.75 5.24 5.12
C TRP A 87 -30.49 4.11 5.82
N MET A 88 -30.26 2.88 5.38
CA MET A 88 -30.76 1.67 6.05
C MET A 88 -29.67 0.59 6.03
N PRO A 89 -29.06 0.25 7.17
CA PRO A 89 -29.24 0.83 8.51
C PRO A 89 -28.61 2.24 8.66
N GLU A 90 -29.07 2.99 9.66
CA GLU A 90 -28.69 4.40 9.89
C GLU A 90 -27.18 4.61 10.04
N TRP A 91 -26.48 3.69 10.73
CA TRP A 91 -25.02 3.77 10.93
C TRP A 91 -24.22 3.75 9.61
N GLY A 92 -24.85 3.38 8.49
CA GLY A 92 -24.23 3.46 7.16
C GLY A 92 -23.79 4.88 6.80
N GLN A 93 -24.51 5.89 7.28
CA GLN A 93 -24.16 7.29 7.06
C GLN A 93 -22.81 7.63 7.71
N SER A 94 -22.65 7.34 9.00
CA SER A 94 -21.41 7.66 9.73
C SER A 94 -20.18 6.98 9.11
N ARG A 95 -20.36 5.78 8.53
CA ARG A 95 -19.27 5.06 7.86
C ARG A 95 -18.83 5.72 6.55
N ILE A 96 -19.75 6.33 5.79
CA ILE A 96 -19.39 6.97 4.52
C ILE A 96 -18.87 8.40 4.70
N GLU A 97 -19.33 9.11 5.75
CA GLU A 97 -18.87 10.46 6.08
C GLU A 97 -17.38 10.46 6.50
N GLY A 98 -16.94 9.36 7.12
CA GLY A 98 -15.54 9.14 7.51
C GLY A 98 -15.35 9.23 9.01
#